data_AF-A0A8J2F9B7-F1
#
_entry.id   AF-A0A8J2F9B7-F1
#
_cell.length_a   1.000
_cell.length_b   1.000
_cell.length_c   1.000
_cell.angle_alpha   90.00
_cell.angle_beta   90.00
_cell.angle_gamma   90.00
#
_symmetry.space_group_name_H-M   'P 1'
#
loop_
_entity.id
_entity.type
_entity.pdbx_description
1 polymer ?
#
loop_
_entity_poly.entity_id
_entity_poly.type
_entity_poly.pdbx_seq_one_letter_code
_entity_poly.pdbx_strand_id
1 'polypeptide(L)'
;MSLFRTVARREIARLSRNVSAEEIIGPNHGTLNGIFEVPNFRRMPFWSYIWTQNFVNRQHLFNIHHSGYLAVCFFFWYCGALDTAPLERREKYYMNSAKFRMQTAYANPGTRPAARIAQEQAKLRYYYRGNDHPFTLNEIKDYYFKLRENYLIQEYPGVQYPFVYRQMMPEEVDDPLKVDLYPLPQAQAHFHDDHGHH
;
A
#
# COMPACT_ATOMS: atom_id res chain seq x y z
N MET A 1 -73.52 15.79 32.28
CA MET A 1 -72.46 16.19 31.32
C MET A 1 -71.07 15.56 31.57
N SER A 2 -70.85 14.71 32.59
CA SER A 2 -69.52 14.09 32.80
C SER A 2 -69.33 12.73 32.12
N LEU A 3 -70.39 11.90 32.02
CA LEU A 3 -70.32 10.55 31.44
C LEU A 3 -69.91 10.52 29.96
N PHE A 4 -70.40 11.44 29.14
CA PHE A 4 -70.03 11.53 27.71
C PHE A 4 -68.55 11.90 27.51
N ARG A 5 -67.96 12.69 28.40
CA ARG A 5 -66.53 13.02 28.36
C ARG A 5 -65.65 11.81 28.71
N THR A 6 -66.13 10.93 29.59
CA THR A 6 -65.42 9.71 30.00
C THR A 6 -65.49 8.61 28.94
N VAL A 7 -66.63 8.50 28.23
CA VAL A 7 -66.82 7.57 27.11
C VAL A 7 -66.03 8.02 25.87
N ALA A 8 -66.04 9.32 25.54
CA ALA A 8 -65.25 9.86 24.43
C ALA A 8 -63.72 9.71 24.63
N ARG A 9 -63.23 9.68 25.88
CA ARG A 9 -61.82 9.34 26.18
C ARG A 9 -61.52 7.83 26.08
N ARG A 10 -62.53 6.96 26.16
CA ARG A 10 -62.40 5.50 25.98
C ARG A 10 -62.44 5.07 24.52
N GLU A 11 -63.05 5.87 23.64
CA GLU A 11 -63.11 5.64 22.19
C GLU A 11 -61.84 6.07 21.43
N ILE A 12 -60.89 6.72 22.10
CA ILE A 12 -59.52 6.76 21.59
C ILE A 12 -59.00 5.33 21.70
N ALA A 13 -59.08 4.59 20.59
CA ALA A 13 -58.68 3.19 20.51
C ALA A 13 -57.35 2.99 21.26
N ARG A 14 -57.38 2.16 22.32
CA ARG A 14 -56.18 1.90 23.12
C ARG A 14 -55.11 1.28 22.22
N LEU A 15 -53.93 1.88 22.21
CA LEU A 15 -52.79 1.40 21.43
C LEU A 15 -52.46 -0.04 21.86
N SER A 16 -52.86 -1.01 21.05
CA SER A 16 -52.68 -2.45 21.31
C SER A 16 -51.41 -3.00 20.66
N ARG A 17 -50.91 -2.31 19.64
CA ARG A 17 -49.70 -2.66 18.91
C ARG A 17 -48.48 -1.96 19.53
N ASN A 18 -47.40 -2.71 19.72
CA ASN A 18 -46.10 -2.12 20.01
C ASN A 18 -45.60 -1.36 18.76
N VAL A 19 -45.61 -0.04 18.82
CA VAL A 19 -45.13 0.85 17.75
C VAL A 19 -43.62 0.99 17.92
N SER A 20 -42.85 0.57 16.92
CA SER A 20 -41.40 0.71 16.98
C SER A 20 -40.99 2.18 16.84
N ALA A 21 -39.85 2.54 17.44
CA ALA A 21 -39.32 3.90 17.34
C ALA A 21 -39.06 4.30 15.87
N GLU A 22 -38.77 3.33 15.00
CA GLU A 22 -38.59 3.53 13.55
C GLU A 22 -39.87 3.93 12.82
N GLU A 23 -41.05 3.57 13.33
CA GLU A 23 -42.32 4.04 12.74
C GLU A 23 -42.60 5.52 13.09
N ILE A 24 -42.00 6.03 14.15
CA ILE A 24 -42.18 7.41 14.64
C ILE A 24 -41.05 8.32 14.15
N ILE A 25 -39.82 7.81 14.17
CA ILE A 25 -38.56 8.54 13.92
C ILE A 25 -37.92 8.02 12.61
N GLY A 26 -38.68 7.32 11.78
CA GLY A 26 -38.17 6.66 10.58
C GLY A 26 -37.81 7.60 9.46
N PRO A 27 -36.99 7.12 8.50
CA PRO A 27 -36.56 7.87 7.33
C PRO A 27 -37.74 8.42 6.51
N ASN A 28 -38.91 7.81 6.54
CA ASN A 28 -40.08 8.24 5.77
C ASN A 28 -40.98 9.26 6.50
N HIS A 29 -40.74 9.53 7.79
CA HIS A 29 -41.67 10.27 8.65
C HIS A 29 -41.08 11.50 9.36
N GLY A 30 -39.96 12.02 8.86
CA GLY A 30 -39.51 13.38 9.19
C GLY A 30 -38.24 13.47 10.03
N THR A 31 -37.41 12.44 10.07
CA THR A 31 -36.06 12.54 10.63
C THR A 31 -34.98 12.79 9.60
N LEU A 32 -33.79 13.06 10.12
CA LEU A 32 -32.53 13.47 9.50
C LEU A 32 -32.03 12.47 8.41
N ASN A 33 -32.83 12.21 7.38
CA ASN A 33 -32.31 11.67 6.13
C ASN A 33 -31.28 12.66 5.59
N GLY A 34 -30.02 12.24 5.54
CA GLY A 34 -28.94 13.04 5.00
C GLY A 34 -27.90 13.55 6.01
N ILE A 35 -27.79 13.01 7.22
CA ILE A 35 -26.60 13.29 8.06
C ILE A 35 -25.33 12.81 7.36
N PHE A 36 -25.40 11.66 6.69
CA PHE A 36 -24.27 11.04 6.00
C PHE A 36 -24.19 11.39 4.50
N GLU A 37 -25.21 12.04 3.95
CA GLU A 37 -25.24 12.46 2.54
C GLU A 37 -25.14 13.98 2.46
N VAL A 38 -24.20 14.49 1.65
CA VAL A 38 -24.06 15.94 1.45
C VAL A 38 -25.33 16.47 0.76
N PRO A 39 -26.05 17.45 1.35
CA PRO A 39 -27.31 17.92 0.78
C PRO A 39 -27.11 18.58 -0.59
N ASN A 40 -27.93 18.19 -1.57
CA ASN A 40 -27.93 18.77 -2.91
C ASN A 40 -28.84 20.00 -3.00
N PHE A 41 -28.34 21.16 -2.58
CA PHE A 41 -29.10 22.42 -2.64
C PHE A 41 -29.48 22.86 -4.06
N ARG A 42 -28.72 22.45 -5.08
CA ARG A 42 -28.97 22.81 -6.47
C ARG A 42 -30.10 21.99 -7.10
N ARG A 43 -30.54 20.91 -6.42
CA ARG A 43 -31.58 19.97 -6.89
C ARG A 43 -31.34 19.47 -8.33
N MET A 44 -30.07 19.40 -8.72
CA MET A 44 -29.63 18.94 -10.04
C MET A 44 -28.64 17.80 -9.86
N PRO A 45 -28.73 16.69 -10.62
CA PRO A 45 -27.74 15.63 -10.53
C PRO A 45 -26.36 16.12 -10.97
N PHE A 46 -25.33 15.49 -10.41
CA PHE A 46 -23.93 15.89 -10.60
C PHE A 46 -23.52 15.96 -12.08
N TRP A 47 -23.97 15.00 -12.90
CA TRP A 47 -23.63 14.97 -14.33
C TRP A 47 -24.29 16.09 -15.14
N SER A 48 -25.56 16.40 -14.87
CA SER A 48 -26.22 17.54 -15.49
C SER A 48 -25.56 18.85 -15.09
N TYR A 49 -25.12 18.97 -13.83
CA TYR A 49 -24.33 20.10 -13.39
C TYR A 49 -23.03 20.23 -14.18
N ILE A 50 -22.19 19.18 -14.23
CA ILE A 50 -20.95 19.18 -15.01
C ILE A 50 -21.21 19.56 -16.47
N TRP A 51 -22.25 18.99 -17.08
CA TRP A 51 -22.62 19.30 -18.46
C TRP A 51 -22.92 20.79 -18.63
N THR A 52 -23.75 21.37 -17.78
CA THR A 52 -24.09 22.80 -17.84
C THR A 52 -22.88 23.72 -17.66
N GLN A 53 -21.88 23.34 -16.85
CA GLN A 53 -20.68 24.16 -16.63
C GLN A 53 -19.85 24.35 -17.91
N ASN A 54 -19.93 23.44 -18.87
CA ASN A 54 -19.21 23.60 -20.15
C ASN A 54 -19.69 24.82 -20.96
N PHE A 55 -20.95 25.23 -20.74
CA PHE A 55 -21.58 26.35 -21.45
C PHE A 55 -21.52 27.67 -20.66
N VAL A 56 -20.98 27.65 -19.44
CA VAL A 56 -20.78 28.87 -18.65
C VAL A 56 -19.42 29.48 -18.97
N ASN A 57 -19.39 30.81 -19.15
CA ASN A 57 -18.16 31.52 -19.46
C ASN A 57 -17.08 31.25 -18.39
N ARG A 58 -15.84 30.98 -18.83
CA ARG A 58 -14.69 30.65 -17.98
C ARG A 58 -14.88 29.38 -17.10
N GLN A 59 -15.79 28.47 -17.45
CA GLN A 59 -15.97 27.19 -16.74
C GLN A 59 -15.84 25.95 -17.64
N HIS A 60 -15.42 26.16 -18.89
CA HIS A 60 -15.06 25.10 -19.83
C HIS A 60 -13.96 24.18 -19.27
N LEU A 61 -13.86 22.96 -19.83
CA LEU A 61 -12.98 21.82 -19.48
C LEU A 61 -11.51 22.12 -19.09
N PHE A 62 -10.98 23.31 -19.37
CA PHE A 62 -9.59 23.70 -19.08
C PHE A 62 -9.47 24.87 -18.09
N ASN A 63 -10.46 25.05 -17.19
CA ASN A 63 -10.44 26.10 -16.18
C ASN A 63 -10.22 25.56 -14.74
N ILE A 64 -9.92 26.45 -13.80
CA ILE A 64 -9.62 26.19 -12.37
C ILE A 64 -10.87 25.77 -11.58
N HIS A 65 -12.04 25.78 -12.20
CA HIS A 65 -13.28 25.29 -11.60
C HIS A 65 -13.25 23.76 -11.42
N HIS A 66 -13.97 23.22 -10.44
CA HIS A 66 -13.93 21.78 -10.11
C HIS A 66 -14.36 20.86 -11.27
N SER A 67 -15.21 21.34 -12.19
CA SER A 67 -15.52 20.64 -13.45
C SER A 67 -14.29 20.48 -14.35
N GLY A 68 -13.43 21.50 -14.44
CA GLY A 68 -12.17 21.45 -15.19
C GLY A 68 -11.14 20.55 -14.52
N TYR A 69 -11.04 20.56 -13.19
CA TYR A 69 -10.17 19.62 -12.46
C TYR A 69 -10.53 18.16 -12.75
N LEU A 70 -11.83 17.81 -12.70
CA LEU A 70 -12.30 16.46 -13.02
C LEU A 70 -12.00 16.07 -14.47
N ALA A 71 -12.14 17.01 -15.41
CA ALA A 71 -11.78 16.79 -16.81
C ALA A 71 -10.29 16.51 -16.98
N VAL A 72 -9.42 17.22 -16.25
CA VAL A 72 -7.97 16.99 -16.25
C VAL A 72 -7.63 15.63 -15.65
N CYS A 73 -8.24 15.24 -14.53
CA CYS A 73 -8.06 13.91 -13.96
C CYS A 73 -8.50 12.81 -14.93
N PHE A 74 -9.66 12.98 -15.56
CA PHE A 74 -10.16 12.05 -16.57
C PHE A 74 -9.24 12.00 -17.79
N PHE A 75 -8.70 13.14 -18.24
CA PHE A 75 -7.74 13.20 -19.33
C PHE A 75 -6.47 12.39 -19.03
N PHE A 76 -5.86 12.56 -17.84
CA PHE A 76 -4.68 11.78 -17.47
C PHE A 76 -4.95 10.28 -17.33
N TRP A 77 -6.13 9.92 -16.83
CA TRP A 77 -6.58 8.54 -16.80
C TRP A 77 -6.78 7.97 -18.21
N TYR A 78 -7.49 8.70 -19.08
CA TYR A 78 -7.78 8.29 -20.45
C TYR A 78 -6.53 8.17 -21.32
N CYS A 79 -5.57 9.07 -21.15
CA CYS A 79 -4.29 9.02 -21.87
C CYS A 79 -3.34 7.93 -21.35
N GLY A 80 -3.70 7.16 -20.33
CA GLY A 80 -2.87 6.10 -19.76
C GLY A 80 -1.61 6.61 -19.07
N ALA A 81 -1.55 7.90 -18.70
CA ALA A 81 -0.39 8.46 -17.99
C ALA A 81 -0.17 7.81 -16.61
N LEU A 82 -1.24 7.22 -16.05
CA LEU A 82 -1.24 6.49 -14.79
C LEU A 82 -1.29 4.96 -14.97
N ASP A 83 -1.20 4.46 -16.21
CA ASP A 83 -1.25 3.02 -16.49
C ASP A 83 0.02 2.31 -16.03
N THR A 84 -0.10 0.99 -15.85
CA THR A 84 1.04 0.15 -15.50
C THR A 84 2.08 0.17 -16.63
N ALA A 85 3.35 0.35 -16.26
CA ALA A 85 4.43 0.34 -17.23
C ALA A 85 4.46 -0.95 -18.08
N PRO A 86 4.80 -0.84 -19.38
CA PRO A 86 4.96 -2.00 -20.26
C PRO A 86 6.09 -2.90 -19.76
N LEU A 87 6.02 -4.20 -20.09
CA LEU A 87 6.93 -5.23 -19.57
C LEU A 87 8.41 -4.87 -19.76
N GLU A 88 8.77 -4.39 -20.94
CA GLU A 88 10.11 -3.91 -21.31
C GLU A 88 10.71 -2.84 -20.37
N ARG A 89 9.86 -2.07 -19.67
CA ARG A 89 10.27 -0.95 -18.81
C ARG A 89 10.09 -1.24 -17.31
N ARG A 90 9.47 -2.35 -16.93
CA ARG A 90 9.18 -2.66 -15.51
C ARG A 90 10.44 -2.78 -14.67
N GLU A 91 11.54 -3.27 -15.24
CA GLU A 91 12.81 -3.39 -14.54
C GLU A 91 13.36 -2.02 -14.06
N LYS A 92 13.15 -0.95 -14.85
CA LYS A 92 13.69 0.39 -14.57
C LYS A 92 13.19 1.01 -13.26
N TYR A 93 11.97 0.69 -12.83
CA TYR A 93 11.40 1.29 -11.62
C TYR A 93 10.60 0.28 -10.79
N TYR A 94 9.67 -0.44 -11.40
CA TYR A 94 8.72 -1.28 -10.70
C TYR A 94 9.40 -2.41 -9.90
N MET A 95 10.32 -3.15 -10.52
CA MET A 95 11.02 -4.27 -9.87
C MET A 95 11.94 -3.84 -8.70
N ASN A 96 12.29 -2.55 -8.64
CA ASN A 96 13.11 -1.98 -7.57
C ASN A 96 12.30 -1.18 -6.55
N SER A 97 10.97 -1.07 -6.74
CA SER A 97 10.08 -0.33 -5.87
C SER A 97 9.86 -1.03 -4.54
N ALA A 98 9.73 -0.25 -3.46
CA ALA A 98 9.35 -0.76 -2.14
C ALA A 98 8.01 -1.50 -2.18
N LYS A 99 7.02 -0.98 -2.91
CA LYS A 99 5.70 -1.61 -3.04
C LYS A 99 5.81 -3.02 -3.62
N PHE A 100 6.58 -3.17 -4.70
CA PHE A 100 6.79 -4.47 -5.34
C PHE A 100 7.51 -5.45 -4.39
N ARG A 101 8.59 -5.00 -3.73
CA ARG A 101 9.37 -5.85 -2.80
C ARG A 101 8.53 -6.34 -1.63
N MET A 102 7.73 -5.46 -1.04
CA MET A 102 6.83 -5.79 0.07
C MET A 102 5.71 -6.75 -0.36
N GLN A 103 5.07 -6.48 -1.51
CA GLN A 103 4.03 -7.37 -2.04
C GLN A 103 4.59 -8.75 -2.38
N THR A 104 5.81 -8.82 -2.92
CA THR A 104 6.46 -10.09 -3.25
C THR A 104 6.81 -10.87 -1.98
N ALA A 105 7.34 -10.21 -0.95
CA ALA A 105 7.62 -10.85 0.33
C ALA A 105 6.34 -11.36 1.01
N TYR A 106 5.26 -10.57 0.96
CA TYR A 106 3.96 -10.96 1.52
C TYR A 106 3.34 -12.15 0.77
N ALA A 107 3.40 -12.15 -0.55
CA ALA A 107 2.83 -13.22 -1.38
C ALA A 107 3.62 -14.54 -1.31
N ASN A 108 4.86 -14.51 -0.81
CA ASN A 108 5.74 -15.68 -0.72
C ASN A 108 6.21 -15.90 0.73
N PRO A 109 5.30 -16.31 1.64
CA PRO A 109 5.61 -16.45 3.06
C PRO A 109 6.73 -17.46 3.30
N GLY A 110 7.61 -17.16 4.26
CA GLY A 110 8.71 -18.04 4.67
C GLY A 110 9.86 -18.14 3.66
N THR A 111 9.81 -17.40 2.55
CA THR A 111 10.86 -17.45 1.51
C THR A 111 11.53 -16.09 1.31
N ARG A 112 12.71 -16.12 0.67
CA ARG A 112 13.45 -14.91 0.27
C ARG A 112 13.40 -14.76 -1.26
N PRO A 113 12.52 -13.90 -1.82
CA PRO A 113 12.30 -13.80 -3.26
C PRO A 113 13.40 -13.04 -4.02
N ALA A 114 14.42 -12.52 -3.35
CA ALA A 114 15.43 -11.64 -3.95
C ALA A 114 16.14 -12.25 -5.18
N ALA A 115 16.49 -13.54 -5.13
CA ALA A 115 17.12 -14.25 -6.25
C ALA A 115 16.16 -14.40 -7.44
N ARG A 116 14.88 -14.69 -7.17
CA ARG A 116 13.84 -14.78 -8.20
C ARG A 116 13.57 -13.43 -8.86
N ILE A 117 13.56 -12.34 -8.08
CA ILE A 117 13.44 -10.98 -8.61
C ILE A 117 14.57 -10.67 -9.60
N ALA A 118 15.82 -11.02 -9.25
CA ALA A 118 16.96 -10.82 -10.15
C ALA A 118 16.84 -11.66 -11.45
N GLN A 119 16.37 -12.90 -11.36
CA GLN A 119 16.08 -13.73 -12.55
C GLN A 119 15.00 -13.10 -13.44
N GLU A 120 13.90 -12.62 -12.85
CA GLU A 120 12.81 -11.97 -13.59
C GLU A 120 13.26 -10.65 -14.22
N GLN A 121 14.12 -9.87 -13.55
CA GLN A 121 14.73 -8.67 -14.15
C GLN A 121 15.55 -9.01 -15.39
N ALA A 122 16.37 -10.07 -15.34
CA ALA A 122 17.14 -10.52 -16.49
C ALA A 122 16.25 -11.06 -17.62
N LYS A 123 15.21 -11.82 -17.27
CA LYS A 123 14.19 -12.31 -18.21
C LYS A 123 13.52 -11.14 -18.95
N LEU A 124 13.15 -10.08 -18.23
CA LEU A 124 12.55 -8.89 -18.84
C LEU A 124 13.48 -8.24 -19.87
N ARG A 125 14.77 -8.09 -19.54
CA ARG A 125 15.77 -7.51 -20.43
C ARG A 125 16.05 -8.40 -21.64
N TYR A 126 16.11 -9.72 -21.45
CA TYR A 126 16.37 -10.65 -22.53
C TYR A 126 15.19 -10.74 -23.50
N TYR A 127 14.01 -11.16 -23.03
CA TYR A 127 12.88 -11.47 -23.91
C TYR A 127 12.12 -10.26 -24.42
N TYR A 128 11.97 -9.20 -23.61
CA TYR A 128 11.11 -8.06 -23.97
C TYR A 128 11.88 -6.85 -24.45
N ARG A 129 13.17 -6.74 -24.14
CA ARG A 129 14.01 -5.62 -24.59
C ARG A 129 15.01 -6.01 -25.68
N GLY A 130 15.30 -7.31 -25.86
CA GLY A 130 16.24 -7.81 -26.86
C GLY A 130 17.71 -7.69 -26.43
N ASN A 131 17.99 -7.67 -25.12
CA ASN A 131 19.37 -7.66 -24.62
C ASN A 131 19.88 -9.10 -24.41
N ASP A 132 20.73 -9.59 -25.31
CA ASP A 132 21.33 -10.93 -25.22
C ASP A 132 22.18 -11.15 -23.96
N HIS A 133 22.72 -10.07 -23.40
CA HIS A 133 23.49 -10.07 -22.16
C HIS A 133 22.75 -9.24 -21.10
N PRO A 134 21.77 -9.83 -20.40
CA PRO A 134 20.87 -9.07 -19.54
C PRO A 134 21.52 -8.63 -18.22
N PHE A 135 22.66 -9.22 -17.85
CA PHE A 135 23.39 -8.88 -16.62
C PHE A 135 24.76 -8.27 -16.89
N THR A 136 25.10 -7.26 -16.10
CA THR A 136 26.48 -6.78 -15.91
C THR A 136 27.20 -7.60 -14.85
N LEU A 137 28.53 -7.46 -14.74
CA LEU A 137 29.32 -8.19 -13.74
C LEU A 137 28.83 -7.95 -12.30
N ASN A 138 28.45 -6.72 -11.97
CA ASN A 138 27.92 -6.38 -10.64
C ASN A 138 26.58 -7.07 -10.37
N GLU A 139 25.71 -7.18 -11.38
CA GLU A 139 24.41 -7.81 -11.23
C GLU A 139 24.52 -9.34 -11.18
N ILE A 140 25.49 -9.93 -11.91
CA ILE A 140 25.84 -11.35 -11.79
C ILE A 140 26.35 -11.63 -10.37
N LYS A 141 27.25 -10.78 -9.83
CA LYS A 141 27.75 -10.90 -8.47
C LYS A 141 26.62 -10.82 -7.44
N ASP A 142 25.73 -9.85 -7.57
CA ASP A 142 24.55 -9.70 -6.69
C ASP A 142 23.62 -10.91 -6.78
N TYR A 143 23.39 -11.45 -7.97
CA TYR A 143 22.62 -12.67 -8.17
C TYR A 143 23.25 -13.88 -7.45
N TYR A 144 24.56 -14.11 -7.60
CA TYR A 144 25.25 -15.18 -6.89
C TYR A 144 25.28 -14.95 -5.37
N PHE A 145 25.41 -13.70 -4.91
CA PHE A 145 25.32 -13.39 -3.49
C PHE A 145 23.95 -13.78 -2.92
N LYS A 146 22.85 -13.47 -3.62
CA LYS A 146 21.49 -13.87 -3.23
C LYS A 146 21.29 -15.39 -3.26
N LEU A 147 21.87 -16.09 -4.22
CA LEU A 147 21.86 -17.56 -4.27
C LEU A 147 22.60 -18.16 -3.07
N ARG A 148 23.78 -17.61 -2.73
CA ARG A 148 24.55 -18.01 -1.54
C ARG A 148 23.76 -17.81 -0.27
N GLU A 149 23.08 -16.68 -0.10
CA GLU A 149 22.24 -16.43 1.08
C GLU A 149 21.10 -17.46 1.18
N ASN A 150 20.44 -17.78 0.07
CA ASN A 150 19.39 -18.80 0.06
C ASN A 150 19.93 -20.18 0.44
N TYR A 151 21.12 -20.55 -0.05
CA TYR A 151 21.79 -21.78 0.34
C TYR A 151 22.09 -21.81 1.84
N LEU A 152 22.70 -20.75 2.40
CA LEU A 152 23.01 -20.67 3.83
C LEU A 152 21.77 -20.74 4.72
N ILE A 153 20.66 -20.12 4.29
CA ILE A 153 19.39 -20.16 5.02
C ILE A 153 18.80 -21.58 5.05
N GLN A 154 19.03 -22.37 4.00
CA GLN A 154 18.57 -23.75 3.92
C GLN A 154 19.49 -24.70 4.71
N GLU A 155 20.81 -24.48 4.64
CA GLU A 155 21.82 -25.30 5.30
C GLU A 155 21.84 -25.09 6.83
N TYR A 156 21.71 -23.84 7.28
CA TYR A 156 21.78 -23.47 8.70
C TYR A 156 20.47 -22.86 9.17
N PRO A 157 19.55 -23.68 9.75
CA PRO A 157 18.32 -23.16 10.36
C PRO A 157 18.65 -22.12 11.43
N GLY A 158 17.94 -20.98 11.40
CA GLY A 158 18.18 -19.92 12.37
C GLY A 158 19.33 -18.97 12.04
N VAL A 159 20.04 -19.14 10.91
CA VAL A 159 21.09 -18.19 10.51
C VAL A 159 20.52 -16.78 10.30
N GLN A 160 21.19 -15.80 10.89
CA GLN A 160 20.80 -14.39 10.90
C GLN A 160 21.99 -13.48 10.60
N TYR A 161 21.74 -12.16 10.62
CA TYR A 161 22.80 -11.17 10.67
C TYR A 161 23.79 -11.52 11.81
N PRO A 162 25.12 -11.55 11.60
CA PRO A 162 25.87 -10.85 10.53
C PRO A 162 26.12 -11.65 9.24
N PHE A 163 25.73 -12.92 9.15
CA PHE A 163 26.14 -13.78 8.02
C PHE A 163 25.23 -13.70 6.79
N VAL A 164 23.95 -13.41 7.02
CA VAL A 164 22.93 -13.18 5.98
C VAL A 164 22.09 -11.95 6.34
N TYR A 165 21.55 -11.24 5.35
CA TYR A 165 20.64 -10.11 5.60
C TYR A 165 19.24 -10.60 5.96
N ARG A 166 19.10 -11.12 7.18
CA ARG A 166 17.86 -11.60 7.80
C ARG A 166 17.87 -11.27 9.29
N GLN A 167 16.76 -10.77 9.80
CA GLN A 167 16.51 -10.55 11.22
C GLN A 167 15.17 -11.18 11.57
N MET A 168 15.15 -11.98 12.62
CA MET A 168 13.93 -12.54 13.19
C MET A 168 14.11 -12.69 14.70
N MET A 169 13.02 -12.63 15.45
CA MET A 169 13.08 -12.97 16.86
C MET A 169 13.42 -14.47 16.97
N PRO A 170 14.48 -14.86 17.68
CA PRO A 170 14.81 -16.27 17.87
C PRO A 170 13.67 -16.94 18.66
N GLU A 171 13.34 -18.17 18.27
CA GLU A 171 12.33 -18.98 18.97
C GLU A 171 12.89 -19.56 20.27
N GLU A 172 14.17 -19.92 20.26
CA GLU A 172 14.89 -20.50 21.39
C GLU A 172 16.15 -19.68 21.70
N VAL A 173 16.36 -19.37 22.98
CA VAL A 173 17.56 -18.72 23.48
C VAL A 173 18.06 -19.55 24.65
N ASP A 174 19.36 -19.85 24.68
CA ASP A 174 19.98 -20.56 25.80
C ASP A 174 19.82 -19.74 27.09
N ASP A 175 19.29 -20.37 28.13
CA ASP A 175 19.17 -19.78 29.48
C ASP A 175 20.05 -20.58 30.46
N PRO A 176 21.09 -19.99 31.09
CA PRO A 176 21.47 -18.58 31.03
C PRO A 176 22.30 -18.19 29.81
N LEU A 177 22.00 -17.02 29.23
CA LEU A 177 22.81 -16.40 28.18
C LEU A 177 24.17 -15.98 28.75
N LYS A 178 25.24 -16.65 28.32
CA LYS A 178 26.61 -16.29 28.70
C LYS A 178 27.10 -15.14 27.81
N VAL A 179 27.61 -14.07 28.45
CA VAL A 179 28.14 -12.89 27.76
C VAL A 179 29.63 -12.78 28.08
N ASP A 180 30.46 -13.30 27.18
CA ASP A 180 31.92 -13.21 27.28
C ASP A 180 32.46 -12.00 26.51
N LEU A 181 33.58 -11.46 26.96
CA LEU A 181 34.27 -10.36 26.27
C LEU A 181 35.02 -10.90 25.04
N TYR A 182 34.91 -10.19 23.92
CA TYR A 182 35.69 -10.52 22.72
C TYR A 182 37.20 -10.45 23.01
N PRO A 183 38.01 -11.36 22.45
CA PRO A 183 39.46 -11.27 22.57
C PRO A 183 39.98 -9.99 21.90
N LEU A 184 41.11 -9.49 22.40
CA LEU A 184 41.80 -8.35 21.76
C LEU A 184 42.11 -8.71 20.29
N PRO A 185 41.97 -7.75 19.36
CA PRO A 185 42.36 -7.95 17.97
C PRO A 185 43.81 -8.45 17.89
N GLN A 186 44.06 -9.41 17.01
CA GLN A 186 45.41 -9.93 16.82
C GLN A 186 46.34 -8.81 16.36
N ALA A 187 47.43 -8.60 17.09
CA ALA A 187 48.45 -7.61 16.73
C ALA A 187 49.07 -8.01 15.38
N GLN A 188 48.90 -7.16 14.37
CA GLN A 188 49.57 -7.32 13.09
C GLN A 188 50.91 -6.59 13.11
N ALA A 189 51.94 -7.25 12.59
CA ALA A 189 53.23 -6.62 12.36
C ALA A 189 53.04 -5.43 11.39
N HIS A 190 53.49 -4.27 11.80
CA HIS A 190 53.51 -3.06 10.99
C HIS A 190 54.90 -2.44 11.10
N PHE A 191 55.32 -1.74 10.05
CA PHE A 191 56.59 -1.03 10.05
C PHE A 191 56.51 0.19 10.98
N HIS A 192 57.59 0.46 11.71
CA HIS A 192 57.77 1.72 12.42
C HIS A 192 58.56 2.65 11.50
N ASP A 193 57.97 3.78 11.11
CA ASP A 193 58.70 4.84 10.40
C ASP A 193 59.62 5.54 11.41
N ASP A 194 60.87 5.08 11.45
CA ASP A 194 61.94 5.73 12.20
C ASP A 194 62.41 6.95 11.39
N HIS A 195 61.62 8.02 11.42
CA HIS A 195 62.06 9.34 10.95
C HIS A 195 63.05 9.91 11.98
N GLY A 196 64.26 9.33 11.98
CA GLY A 196 65.41 9.87 12.68
C GLY A 196 65.77 11.23 12.09
N HIS A 197 65.44 12.29 12.83
CA HIS A 197 66.06 13.60 12.66
C HIS A 197 67.55 13.46 13.02
N HIS A 198 68.42 13.50 12.01
CA HIS A 198 69.83 13.87 12.16
C HIS A 198 69.99 15.38 12.08
#